data_AF-A0A9E4KR69-F1
#
_entry.id   AF-A0A9E4KR69-F1
#
_cell.length_a   1.000
_cell.length_b   1.000
_cell.length_c   1.000
_cell.angle_alpha   90.00
_cell.angle_beta   90.00
_cell.angle_gamma   90.00
#
_symmetry.space_group_name_H-M   'P 1'
#
loop_
_entity.id
_entity.type
_entity.pdbx_description
1 polymer ?
#
loop_
_entity_poly.entity_id
_entity_poly.type
_entity_poly.pdbx_seq_one_letter_code
_entity_poly.pdbx_strand_id
1 'polypeptide(L)'
;MLRSLLRSVSNPQRQTFRPQMSVEPGQMKKTVTTSLEIVTPSEILNWEEPLLQDEPVQDVVSNLLETFVTYNRCFTFNEVLDWADEGADGDKLRQSFVDDPRFVCFYLQECSEEYFVPERTLFRWWSHFSLQLAGSRQPRLTHRQLAMSMSSLRADGQWDVPPIAAVDFGRQFGFVGSAWSSGHYVFPLAYILSNMTQPLRQLSGTILETFECAEKRELVLKQSLADAIKSGLSHFNQRAIEVIKGREGLPPYNKMTLEQLGAIQGVTRERIRQIESKFWRRLSSEPITRSNYPIILAFLTGLLVEIIRCRGTLVVNTESEQTALVVFLSRCLSIPQTEIGRLVVLGVSNIDLSILAQLNSITQQIDPDVIATQLDAGNLAFLPAGDLEQIAQTNAIDKTGKLTKVDKVYLTLKNIGEPVHFSDVTEVYNYLYPQDHMTERNIHAVLSRCAHPDSEQHGIVWVGLRGTYALKEWGYERPSLSIFDAVAEIVEEKYEQTGQKPVPIAVIQAEIGKYRQVVNSTSLVIAIQCNPRLEQVFKDTFVPKDLSEQSRQEIAEDETDRILKEFQSELDHRSQGHSGA
;
A
#
# COMPACT_ATOMS: atom_id res chain seq x y z
N MET A 1 -20.19 -19.17 -63.02
CA MET A 1 -19.16 -19.23 -64.10
C MET A 1 -17.80 -19.39 -63.41
N LEU A 2 -17.28 -20.55 -63.00
CA LEU A 2 -17.12 -21.85 -63.69
C LEU A 2 -16.62 -21.71 -65.13
N ARG A 3 -15.29 -21.62 -65.28
CA ARG A 3 -14.41 -22.22 -66.32
C ARG A 3 -13.19 -21.34 -66.63
N SER A 4 -12.05 -21.66 -66.02
CA SER A 4 -10.75 -21.64 -66.72
C SER A 4 -9.78 -22.60 -66.02
N LEU A 5 -10.11 -23.89 -66.14
CA LEU A 5 -9.20 -25.00 -65.89
C LEU A 5 -8.33 -25.25 -67.14
N LEU A 6 -7.02 -25.29 -66.92
CA LEU A 6 -6.04 -26.28 -67.41
C LEU A 6 -5.50 -26.28 -68.87
N ARG A 7 -4.17 -26.49 -68.89
CA ARG A 7 -3.22 -27.03 -69.91
C ARG A 7 -2.41 -25.97 -70.66
N SER A 8 -1.07 -25.93 -70.59
CA SER A 8 -0.10 -27.00 -70.93
C SER A 8 1.31 -26.66 -70.38
N VAL A 9 2.01 -27.61 -69.73
CA VAL A 9 3.25 -28.31 -70.19
C VAL A 9 4.37 -27.35 -70.68
N SER A 10 5.50 -27.16 -69.98
CA SER A 10 6.72 -27.96 -70.17
C SER A 10 7.80 -27.64 -69.09
N ASN A 11 8.39 -28.68 -68.50
CA ASN A 11 9.68 -28.71 -67.76
C ASN A 11 10.84 -28.88 -68.81
N PRO A 12 12.16 -28.99 -68.50
CA PRO A 12 12.88 -28.85 -67.23
C PRO A 12 14.25 -28.12 -67.31
N GLN A 13 14.84 -27.75 -66.16
CA GLN A 13 16.30 -27.89 -65.95
C GLN A 13 16.62 -28.23 -64.49
N ARG A 14 17.24 -29.41 -64.30
CA ARG A 14 17.90 -29.87 -63.08
C ARG A 14 19.35 -29.38 -63.12
N GLN A 15 19.85 -28.82 -62.03
CA GLN A 15 21.28 -28.77 -61.74
C GLN A 15 21.57 -29.45 -60.40
N THR A 16 22.39 -30.48 -60.49
CA THR A 16 22.94 -31.30 -59.40
C THR A 16 24.18 -30.63 -58.82
N PHE A 17 24.32 -30.60 -57.50
CA PHE A 17 25.62 -30.37 -56.84
C PHE A 17 25.86 -31.44 -55.77
N ARG A 18 26.97 -32.17 -55.93
CA ARG A 18 27.57 -33.08 -54.94
C ARG A 18 28.46 -32.27 -53.98
N PRO A 19 28.76 -32.81 -52.79
CA PRO A 19 30.16 -32.85 -52.37
C PRO A 19 30.62 -34.23 -51.89
N GLN A 20 31.94 -34.44 -52.05
CA GLN A 20 32.70 -35.67 -51.83
C GLN A 20 33.08 -35.91 -50.35
N MET A 21 33.23 -37.20 -50.00
CA MET A 21 33.90 -37.69 -48.78
C MET A 21 35.38 -38.02 -49.03
N SER A 22 36.20 -37.84 -47.99
CA SER A 22 37.36 -38.67 -47.57
C SER A 22 37.84 -38.08 -46.22
N VAL A 23 38.16 -38.79 -45.12
CA VAL A 23 39.19 -39.83 -44.86
C VAL A 23 38.89 -40.54 -43.51
N GLU A 24 39.29 -41.81 -43.35
CA GLU A 24 39.18 -42.71 -42.16
C GLU A 24 40.34 -42.57 -41.10
N PRO A 25 40.62 -43.52 -40.16
CA PRO A 25 39.93 -43.83 -38.88
C PRO A 25 40.87 -43.84 -37.63
N GLY A 26 40.34 -43.89 -36.39
CA GLY A 26 41.19 -44.22 -35.22
C GLY A 26 40.65 -44.03 -33.78
N GLN A 27 40.17 -45.15 -33.19
CA GLN A 27 40.19 -45.60 -31.78
C GLN A 27 39.37 -44.93 -30.64
N MET A 28 38.35 -45.70 -30.16
CA MET A 28 38.05 -46.17 -28.77
C MET A 28 38.17 -45.18 -27.57
N LYS A 29 37.28 -45.11 -26.55
CA LYS A 29 36.26 -46.01 -25.99
C LYS A 29 35.52 -45.30 -24.81
N LYS A 30 34.32 -45.81 -24.46
CA LYS A 30 33.46 -45.57 -23.26
C LYS A 30 32.55 -44.34 -23.38
N THR A 31 31.21 -44.43 -23.34
CA THR A 31 30.43 -44.97 -22.21
C THR A 31 28.95 -45.19 -22.61
N VAL A 32 28.45 -46.40 -22.34
CA VAL A 32 27.11 -46.83 -21.89
C VAL A 32 25.85 -46.04 -22.34
N THR A 33 25.18 -46.62 -23.35
CA THR A 33 23.75 -46.98 -23.45
C THR A 33 22.68 -46.22 -22.64
N THR A 34 21.74 -45.57 -23.35
CA THR A 34 20.29 -45.80 -23.20
C THR A 34 19.60 -45.48 -24.52
N SER A 35 18.92 -46.47 -25.10
CA SER A 35 18.41 -46.51 -26.47
C SER A 35 17.06 -45.78 -26.59
N LEU A 36 16.97 -44.81 -27.50
CA LEU A 36 15.73 -44.38 -28.14
C LEU A 36 15.71 -45.04 -29.52
N GLU A 37 14.83 -46.03 -29.69
CA GLU A 37 14.64 -46.68 -30.98
C GLU A 37 13.96 -45.73 -31.96
N ILE A 38 14.68 -45.42 -33.04
CA ILE A 38 14.19 -44.74 -34.23
C ILE A 38 13.75 -45.86 -35.18
N VAL A 39 12.45 -45.98 -35.42
CA VAL A 39 11.89 -46.92 -36.40
C VAL A 39 12.26 -46.46 -37.81
N THR A 40 12.86 -47.35 -38.61
CA THR A 40 13.22 -47.13 -40.02
C THR A 40 12.06 -47.45 -40.97
N PRO A 41 11.98 -46.82 -42.16
CA PRO A 41 10.83 -46.90 -43.06
C PRO A 41 10.85 -48.16 -43.95
N SER A 42 10.64 -49.33 -43.35
CA SER A 42 10.56 -50.61 -44.08
C SER A 42 9.45 -51.55 -43.60
N GLU A 43 8.61 -51.14 -42.66
CA GLU A 43 7.46 -51.94 -42.16
C GLU A 43 6.11 -51.45 -42.72
N ILE A 44 6.11 -50.97 -43.96
CA ILE A 44 4.89 -50.62 -44.71
C ILE A 44 4.62 -51.70 -45.75
N LEU A 45 4.28 -52.92 -45.31
CA LEU A 45 3.54 -53.89 -46.12
C LEU A 45 3.08 -55.07 -45.24
N ASN A 46 2.00 -54.87 -44.49
CA ASN A 46 1.04 -55.89 -44.04
C ASN A 46 -0.02 -55.17 -43.19
N TRP A 47 -0.93 -54.47 -43.86
CA TRP A 47 -2.18 -54.00 -43.27
C TRP A 47 -3.27 -55.02 -43.62
N GLU A 48 -3.55 -55.94 -42.70
CA GLU A 48 -4.88 -56.54 -42.61
C GLU A 48 -5.73 -55.58 -41.77
N GLU A 49 -6.88 -55.16 -42.32
CA GLU A 49 -7.86 -54.29 -41.64
C GLU A 49 -8.28 -54.92 -40.31
N PRO A 50 -8.06 -54.25 -39.16
CA PRO A 50 -8.75 -54.63 -37.95
C PRO A 50 -10.21 -54.23 -38.12
N LEU A 51 -11.10 -55.22 -37.99
CA LEU A 51 -12.53 -55.05 -37.83
C LEU A 51 -12.82 -53.86 -36.91
N LEU A 52 -13.59 -52.90 -37.42
CA LEU A 52 -14.22 -51.80 -36.68
C LEU A 52 -14.77 -52.32 -35.35
N GLN A 53 -14.02 -52.12 -34.27
CA GLN A 53 -14.56 -52.06 -32.93
C GLN A 53 -14.99 -50.61 -32.73
N ASP A 54 -16.27 -50.42 -32.41
CA ASP A 54 -16.85 -49.12 -32.11
C ASP A 54 -15.96 -48.36 -31.11
N GLU A 55 -15.34 -47.27 -31.59
CA GLU A 55 -14.75 -46.24 -30.73
C GLU A 55 -15.81 -45.80 -29.70
N PRO A 56 -15.47 -45.64 -28.41
CA PRO A 56 -16.44 -45.16 -27.43
C PRO A 56 -16.92 -43.78 -27.88
N VAL A 57 -18.24 -43.63 -28.03
CA VAL A 57 -18.89 -42.34 -28.27
C VAL A 57 -18.37 -41.36 -27.21
N GLN A 58 -17.44 -40.47 -27.58
CA GLN A 58 -17.06 -39.35 -26.73
C GLN A 58 -18.33 -38.57 -26.44
N ASP A 59 -18.64 -38.43 -25.16
CA ASP A 59 -19.81 -37.72 -24.65
C ASP A 59 -19.95 -36.35 -25.37
N VAL A 60 -21.16 -36.02 -25.83
CA VAL A 60 -21.46 -34.77 -26.54
C VAL A 60 -20.98 -33.56 -25.72
N VAL A 61 -21.12 -33.64 -24.39
CA VAL A 61 -20.62 -32.63 -23.45
C VAL A 61 -19.10 -32.48 -23.56
N SER A 62 -18.35 -33.58 -23.62
CA SER A 62 -16.89 -33.57 -23.74
C SER A 62 -16.43 -32.94 -25.05
N ASN A 63 -17.12 -33.24 -26.16
CA ASN A 63 -16.81 -32.65 -27.47
C ASN A 63 -17.07 -31.13 -27.51
N LEU A 64 -18.16 -30.68 -26.88
CA LEU A 64 -18.46 -29.25 -26.74
C LEU A 64 -17.40 -28.55 -25.89
N LEU A 65 -17.03 -29.12 -24.73
CA LEU A 65 -15.98 -28.54 -23.88
C LEU A 65 -14.65 -28.41 -24.64
N GLU A 66 -14.18 -29.47 -25.32
CA GLU A 66 -12.94 -29.41 -26.11
C GLU A 66 -13.01 -28.37 -27.24
N THR A 67 -14.17 -28.21 -27.88
CA THR A 67 -14.37 -27.19 -28.92
C THR A 67 -14.24 -25.78 -28.35
N PHE A 68 -14.99 -25.49 -27.28
CA PHE A 68 -15.07 -24.15 -26.69
C PHE A 68 -13.79 -23.77 -25.92
N VAL A 69 -13.00 -24.72 -25.41
CA VAL A 69 -11.66 -24.43 -24.85
C VAL A 69 -10.75 -23.74 -25.87
N THR A 70 -10.94 -23.99 -27.17
CA THR A 70 -10.13 -23.37 -28.23
C THR A 70 -10.62 -22.00 -28.70
N TYR A 71 -11.76 -21.52 -28.19
CA TYR A 71 -12.31 -20.21 -28.58
C TYR A 71 -11.39 -19.06 -28.15
N ASN A 72 -11.25 -18.07 -29.02
CA ASN A 72 -10.38 -16.89 -28.82
C ASN A 72 -11.13 -15.66 -28.26
N ARG A 73 -12.38 -15.83 -27.85
CA ARG A 73 -13.26 -14.78 -27.33
C ARG A 73 -14.20 -15.33 -26.25
N CYS A 74 -14.87 -14.43 -25.55
CA CYS A 74 -16.03 -14.73 -24.73
C CYS A 74 -17.20 -15.23 -25.59
N PHE A 75 -17.99 -16.11 -25.01
CA PHE A 75 -19.21 -16.64 -25.59
C PHE A 75 -20.29 -16.75 -24.51
N THR A 76 -21.56 -16.69 -24.92
CA THR A 76 -22.69 -16.85 -24.00
C THR A 76 -23.12 -18.31 -23.90
N PHE A 77 -23.89 -18.66 -22.87
CA PHE A 77 -24.48 -20.00 -22.80
C PHE A 77 -25.43 -20.28 -23.97
N ASN A 78 -26.12 -19.26 -24.48
CA ASN A 78 -26.98 -19.41 -25.67
C ASN A 78 -26.18 -19.84 -26.90
N GLU A 79 -24.98 -19.28 -27.08
CA GLU A 79 -24.07 -19.72 -28.16
C GLU A 79 -23.63 -21.18 -27.99
N VAL A 80 -23.60 -21.73 -26.77
CA VAL A 80 -23.32 -23.16 -26.54
C VAL A 80 -24.54 -24.01 -26.92
N LEU A 81 -25.74 -23.56 -26.57
CA LEU A 81 -26.99 -24.24 -26.90
C LEU A 81 -27.23 -24.36 -28.40
N ASP A 82 -26.81 -23.39 -29.20
CA ASP A 82 -26.88 -23.45 -30.67
C ASP A 82 -26.11 -24.64 -31.28
N TRP A 83 -25.15 -25.21 -30.54
CA TRP A 83 -24.34 -26.36 -30.94
C TRP A 83 -24.76 -27.66 -30.26
N ALA A 84 -25.64 -27.59 -29.27
CA ALA A 84 -26.14 -28.75 -28.56
C ALA A 84 -27.31 -29.40 -29.33
N ASP A 85 -27.41 -30.73 -29.29
CA ASP A 85 -28.56 -31.44 -29.85
C ASP A 85 -29.87 -31.02 -29.13
N GLU A 86 -31.00 -31.00 -29.84
CA GLU A 86 -32.31 -30.58 -29.31
C GLU A 86 -32.78 -31.37 -28.06
N GLY A 87 -32.14 -32.50 -27.73
CA GLY A 87 -32.42 -33.33 -26.55
C GLY A 87 -31.45 -33.17 -25.37
N ALA A 88 -30.47 -32.26 -25.45
CA ALA A 88 -29.48 -32.06 -24.39
C ALA A 88 -30.10 -31.42 -23.14
N ASP A 89 -29.73 -31.93 -21.96
CA ASP A 89 -30.10 -31.32 -20.67
C ASP A 89 -29.28 -30.04 -20.46
N GLY A 90 -29.90 -28.90 -20.80
CA GLY A 90 -29.25 -27.59 -20.75
C GLY A 90 -28.68 -27.23 -19.37
N ASP A 91 -29.34 -27.63 -18.28
CA ASP A 91 -28.87 -27.34 -16.93
C ASP A 91 -27.61 -28.14 -16.60
N LYS A 92 -27.56 -29.43 -16.97
CA LYS A 92 -26.36 -30.26 -16.81
C LYS A 92 -25.20 -29.79 -17.69
N LEU A 93 -25.49 -29.39 -18.93
CA LEU A 93 -24.50 -28.85 -19.85
C LEU A 93 -23.91 -27.55 -19.30
N ARG A 94 -24.78 -26.62 -18.86
CA ARG A 94 -24.38 -25.38 -18.19
C ARG A 94 -23.48 -25.65 -16.99
N GLN A 95 -23.91 -26.54 -16.11
CA GLN A 95 -23.14 -26.90 -14.91
C GLN A 95 -21.77 -27.47 -15.26
N SER A 96 -21.66 -28.25 -16.35
CA SER A 96 -20.37 -28.79 -16.82
C SER A 96 -19.39 -27.70 -17.25
N PHE A 97 -19.86 -26.61 -17.87
CA PHE A 97 -19.00 -25.46 -18.20
C PHE A 97 -18.63 -24.61 -16.98
N VAL A 98 -19.54 -24.48 -16.01
CA VAL A 98 -19.29 -23.73 -14.76
C VAL A 98 -18.27 -24.46 -13.88
N ASP A 99 -18.32 -25.79 -13.84
CA ASP A 99 -17.45 -26.63 -13.00
C ASP A 99 -16.10 -26.93 -13.67
N ASP A 100 -15.96 -26.73 -14.99
CA ASP A 100 -14.70 -26.97 -15.70
C ASP A 100 -13.71 -25.80 -15.46
N PRO A 101 -12.55 -26.06 -14.83
CA PRO A 101 -11.59 -25.02 -14.45
C PRO A 101 -10.94 -24.32 -15.65
N ARG A 102 -11.09 -24.86 -16.86
CA ARG A 102 -10.57 -24.25 -18.10
C ARG A 102 -11.41 -23.07 -18.56
N PHE A 103 -12.55 -22.79 -17.91
CA PHE A 103 -13.41 -21.65 -18.22
C PHE A 103 -13.55 -20.73 -17.01
N VAL A 104 -13.62 -19.43 -17.28
CA VAL A 104 -13.99 -18.41 -16.31
C VAL A 104 -15.40 -17.93 -16.64
N CYS A 105 -16.32 -18.14 -15.71
CA CYS A 105 -17.71 -17.71 -15.85
C CYS A 105 -17.95 -16.38 -15.11
N PHE A 106 -18.73 -15.48 -15.73
CA PHE A 106 -19.14 -14.23 -15.10
C PHE A 106 -20.51 -13.75 -15.60
N TYR A 107 -21.12 -12.90 -14.76
CA TYR A 107 -22.44 -12.32 -14.97
C TYR A 107 -22.31 -10.81 -15.22
N LEU A 108 -23.14 -10.27 -16.11
CA LEU A 108 -23.36 -8.83 -16.20
C LEU A 108 -24.47 -8.44 -15.22
N GLN A 109 -24.26 -7.40 -14.41
CA GLN A 109 -25.24 -7.00 -13.39
C GLN A 109 -26.60 -6.57 -13.98
N GLU A 110 -26.64 -6.22 -15.27
CA GLU A 110 -27.84 -5.69 -15.95
C GLU A 110 -28.52 -6.69 -16.88
N CYS A 111 -27.83 -7.76 -17.29
CA CYS A 111 -28.39 -8.82 -18.11
C CYS A 111 -28.16 -10.13 -17.38
N SER A 112 -29.21 -10.90 -17.11
CA SER A 112 -29.12 -12.27 -16.55
C SER A 112 -28.44 -13.28 -17.50
N GLU A 113 -27.58 -12.79 -18.38
CA GLU A 113 -26.87 -13.52 -19.41
C GLU A 113 -25.46 -13.87 -18.89
N GLU A 114 -25.13 -15.14 -19.01
CA GLU A 114 -23.87 -15.71 -18.56
C GLU A 114 -22.84 -15.71 -19.67
N TYR A 115 -21.64 -15.26 -19.32
CA TYR A 115 -20.50 -15.24 -20.21
C TYR A 115 -19.43 -16.19 -19.71
N PHE A 116 -18.91 -16.96 -20.65
CA PHE A 116 -17.78 -17.86 -20.44
C PHE A 116 -16.60 -17.36 -21.27
N VAL A 117 -15.40 -17.50 -20.72
CA VAL A 117 -14.16 -17.28 -21.47
C VAL A 117 -13.17 -18.40 -21.15
N PRO A 118 -12.52 -18.99 -22.16
CA PRO A 118 -11.47 -19.96 -21.90
C PRO A 118 -10.32 -19.30 -21.15
N GLU A 119 -9.84 -19.96 -20.12
CA GLU A 119 -8.76 -19.48 -19.25
C GLU A 119 -7.51 -19.12 -20.05
N ARG A 120 -7.15 -19.98 -21.02
CA ARG A 120 -6.06 -19.75 -21.97
C ARG A 120 -6.21 -18.42 -22.71
N THR A 121 -7.40 -18.15 -23.22
CA THR A 121 -7.71 -16.95 -23.99
C THR A 121 -7.62 -15.71 -23.12
N LEU A 122 -8.13 -15.80 -21.89
CA LEU A 122 -8.05 -14.71 -20.94
C LEU A 122 -6.59 -14.42 -20.51
N PHE A 123 -5.79 -15.46 -20.25
CA PHE A 123 -4.36 -15.32 -19.93
C PHE A 123 -3.57 -14.69 -21.09
N ARG A 124 -3.82 -15.16 -22.32
CA ARG A 124 -3.24 -14.61 -23.53
C ARG A 124 -3.59 -13.13 -23.70
N TRP A 125 -4.87 -12.79 -23.50
CA TRP A 125 -5.34 -11.41 -23.58
C TRP A 125 -4.63 -10.52 -22.57
N TRP A 126 -4.57 -10.93 -21.30
CA TRP A 126 -3.85 -10.19 -20.25
C TRP A 126 -2.36 -10.01 -20.53
N SER A 127 -1.72 -11.04 -21.10
CA SER A 127 -0.30 -11.01 -21.48
C SER A 127 -0.04 -9.99 -22.59
N HIS A 128 -0.84 -10.01 -23.67
CA HIS A 128 -0.75 -9.04 -24.75
C HIS A 128 -1.09 -7.62 -24.27
N PHE A 129 -2.14 -7.48 -23.46
CA PHE A 129 -2.55 -6.19 -22.92
C PHE A 129 -1.46 -5.58 -22.03
N SER A 130 -0.80 -6.38 -21.19
CA SER A 130 0.33 -5.92 -20.37
C SER A 130 1.51 -5.44 -21.21
N LEU A 131 1.83 -6.13 -22.31
CA LEU A 131 2.87 -5.70 -23.25
C LEU A 131 2.50 -4.41 -23.98
N GLN A 132 1.21 -4.25 -24.35
CA GLN A 132 0.70 -3.04 -24.97
C GLN A 132 0.81 -1.84 -24.02
N LEU A 133 0.37 -2.00 -22.76
CA LEU A 133 0.48 -0.97 -21.73
C LEU A 133 1.94 -0.63 -21.40
N ALA A 134 2.83 -1.63 -21.41
CA ALA A 134 4.26 -1.41 -21.26
C ALA A 134 4.84 -0.54 -22.38
N GLY A 135 4.36 -0.72 -23.63
CA GLY A 135 4.75 0.07 -24.78
C GLY A 135 4.23 1.52 -24.73
N SER A 136 3.00 1.73 -24.25
CA SER A 136 2.40 3.06 -24.09
C SER A 136 2.81 3.78 -22.80
N ARG A 137 3.51 3.08 -21.87
CA ARG A 137 3.87 3.55 -20.53
C ARG A 137 2.67 4.05 -19.73
N GLN A 138 1.56 3.30 -19.80
CA GLN A 138 0.34 3.57 -19.04
C GLN A 138 0.20 2.55 -17.90
N PRO A 139 0.72 2.84 -16.70
CA PRO A 139 0.68 1.90 -15.58
C PRO A 139 -0.65 1.87 -14.83
N ARG A 140 -1.59 2.76 -15.19
CA ARG A 140 -2.85 2.96 -14.48
C ARG A 140 -3.97 3.27 -15.47
N LEU A 141 -5.15 2.68 -15.25
CA LEU A 141 -6.35 2.92 -16.05
C LEU A 141 -7.58 3.09 -15.13
N THR A 142 -8.58 3.81 -15.63
CA THR A 142 -9.90 3.87 -14.98
C THR A 142 -10.69 2.58 -15.23
N HIS A 143 -11.73 2.32 -14.43
CA HIS A 143 -12.64 1.18 -14.66
C HIS A 143 -13.18 1.17 -16.09
N ARG A 144 -13.60 2.33 -16.61
CA ARG A 144 -14.14 2.46 -17.96
C ARG A 144 -13.10 2.15 -19.03
N GLN A 145 -11.87 2.62 -18.88
CA GLN A 145 -10.79 2.33 -19.83
C GLN A 145 -10.47 0.84 -19.88
N LEU A 146 -10.44 0.18 -18.71
CA LEU A 146 -10.26 -1.27 -18.66
C LEU A 146 -11.44 -1.99 -19.31
N ALA A 147 -12.68 -1.61 -19.01
CA ALA A 147 -13.88 -2.23 -19.58
C ALA A 147 -13.92 -2.12 -21.12
N MET A 148 -13.63 -0.93 -21.66
CA MET A 148 -13.53 -0.72 -23.11
C MET A 148 -12.43 -1.57 -23.75
N SER A 149 -11.27 -1.70 -23.10
CA SER A 149 -10.18 -2.55 -23.61
C SER A 149 -10.56 -4.02 -23.60
N MET A 150 -11.14 -4.47 -22.49
CA MET A 150 -11.62 -5.82 -22.27
C MET A 150 -12.72 -6.18 -23.28
N SER A 151 -13.53 -5.21 -23.76
CA SER A 151 -14.58 -5.44 -24.76
C SER A 151 -14.08 -6.09 -26.06
N SER A 152 -12.77 -6.03 -26.35
CA SER A 152 -12.14 -6.79 -27.44
C SER A 152 -12.25 -8.31 -27.30
N LEU A 153 -12.59 -8.82 -26.12
CA LEU A 153 -12.90 -10.23 -25.87
C LEU A 153 -14.33 -10.60 -26.29
N ARG A 154 -15.19 -9.66 -26.67
CA ARG A 154 -16.56 -9.98 -27.13
C ARG A 154 -16.61 -10.12 -28.65
N ALA A 155 -17.58 -10.88 -29.14
CA ALA A 155 -17.99 -10.79 -30.55
C ALA A 155 -18.67 -9.46 -30.84
N ASP A 156 -19.66 -9.10 -30.00
CA ASP A 156 -20.49 -7.91 -30.17
C ASP A 156 -20.67 -7.14 -28.85
N GLY A 157 -20.89 -5.83 -28.97
CA GLY A 157 -21.16 -4.94 -27.84
C GLY A 157 -19.91 -4.46 -27.09
N GLN A 158 -20.13 -3.70 -26.03
CA GLN A 158 -19.08 -3.17 -25.14
C GLN A 158 -19.44 -3.45 -23.69
N TRP A 159 -18.42 -3.56 -22.84
CA TRP A 159 -18.58 -3.60 -21.40
C TRP A 159 -18.50 -2.19 -20.84
N ASP A 160 -19.52 -1.80 -20.08
CA ASP A 160 -19.53 -0.53 -19.33
C ASP A 160 -18.71 -0.63 -18.03
N VAL A 161 -18.67 -1.83 -17.46
CA VAL A 161 -17.93 -2.18 -16.23
C VAL A 161 -17.08 -3.43 -16.52
N PRO A 162 -15.80 -3.48 -16.08
CA PRO A 162 -14.97 -4.65 -16.35
C PRO A 162 -15.51 -5.88 -15.60
N PRO A 163 -15.62 -7.06 -16.24
CA PRO A 163 -16.12 -8.26 -15.57
C PRO A 163 -15.24 -8.66 -14.38
N ILE A 164 -15.83 -8.74 -13.19
CA ILE A 164 -15.10 -8.92 -11.92
C ILE A 164 -14.30 -10.23 -11.94
N ALA A 165 -14.88 -11.36 -12.35
CA ALA A 165 -14.17 -12.64 -12.38
C ALA A 165 -12.97 -12.62 -13.34
N ALA A 166 -13.06 -11.90 -14.46
CA ALA A 166 -11.98 -11.78 -15.42
C ALA A 166 -10.85 -10.85 -14.92
N VAL A 167 -11.20 -9.83 -14.13
CA VAL A 167 -10.23 -9.00 -13.39
C VAL A 167 -9.57 -9.80 -12.28
N ASP A 168 -10.33 -10.57 -11.50
CA ASP A 168 -9.82 -11.43 -10.43
C ASP A 168 -8.89 -12.51 -10.98
N PHE A 169 -9.20 -13.09 -12.13
CA PHE A 169 -8.28 -13.94 -12.87
C PHE A 169 -6.97 -13.20 -13.17
N GLY A 170 -7.02 -11.99 -13.71
CA GLY A 170 -5.82 -11.18 -13.96
C GLY A 170 -5.01 -10.87 -12.69
N ARG A 171 -5.69 -10.60 -11.57
CA ARG A 171 -5.06 -10.35 -10.26
C ARG A 171 -4.26 -11.55 -9.76
N GLN A 172 -4.74 -12.78 -9.98
CA GLN A 172 -4.06 -14.00 -9.54
C GLN A 172 -2.66 -14.15 -10.15
N PHE A 173 -2.41 -13.56 -11.32
CA PHE A 173 -1.12 -13.62 -12.01
C PHE A 173 -0.36 -12.28 -12.00
N GLY A 174 -0.83 -11.28 -11.25
CA GLY A 174 -0.15 -9.98 -11.16
C GLY A 174 -0.24 -9.10 -12.40
N PHE A 175 -1.17 -9.39 -13.32
CA PHE A 175 -1.40 -8.55 -14.49
C PHE A 175 -2.05 -7.21 -14.11
N VAL A 176 -2.97 -7.25 -13.14
CA VAL A 176 -3.75 -6.10 -12.68
C VAL A 176 -3.86 -6.10 -11.15
N GLY A 177 -3.85 -4.93 -10.55
CA GLY A 177 -4.08 -4.69 -9.12
C GLY A 177 -5.06 -3.54 -8.91
N SER A 178 -5.63 -3.44 -7.72
CA SER A 178 -6.41 -2.27 -7.33
C SER A 178 -5.47 -1.13 -7.00
N ALA A 179 -5.77 0.08 -7.48
CA ALA A 179 -5.11 1.29 -6.97
C ALA A 179 -5.55 1.58 -5.53
N TRP A 180 -4.80 2.40 -4.81
CA TRP A 180 -5.19 2.85 -3.47
C TRP A 180 -6.43 3.74 -3.50
N SER A 181 -6.45 4.77 -4.36
CA SER A 181 -7.69 5.52 -4.60
C SER A 181 -8.68 4.72 -5.45
N SER A 182 -9.96 4.87 -5.10
CA SER A 182 -11.04 4.15 -5.74
C SER A 182 -11.17 4.50 -7.25
N GLY A 183 -11.72 3.56 -8.01
CA GLY A 183 -12.05 3.78 -9.43
C GLY A 183 -10.89 3.62 -10.42
N HIS A 184 -9.71 3.16 -9.97
CA HIS A 184 -8.56 2.89 -10.82
C HIS A 184 -7.96 1.50 -10.62
N TYR A 185 -7.39 0.98 -11.70
CA TYR A 185 -6.58 -0.22 -11.72
C TYR A 185 -5.13 0.13 -12.05
N VAL A 186 -4.20 -0.61 -11.47
CA VAL A 186 -2.77 -0.56 -11.78
C VAL A 186 -2.32 -1.85 -12.44
N PHE A 187 -1.24 -1.79 -13.22
CA PHE A 187 -0.75 -2.94 -13.99
C PHE A 187 0.72 -3.21 -13.67
N PRO A 188 1.03 -3.94 -12.58
CA PRO A 188 2.38 -4.08 -12.07
C PRO A 188 3.33 -4.75 -13.06
N LEU A 189 2.90 -5.83 -13.70
CA LEU A 189 3.69 -6.50 -14.72
C LEU A 189 3.97 -5.57 -15.91
N ALA A 190 2.95 -4.84 -16.38
CA ALA A 190 3.12 -3.87 -17.48
C ALA A 190 4.12 -2.76 -17.11
N TYR A 191 4.08 -2.28 -15.86
CA TYR A 191 5.03 -1.29 -15.36
C TYR A 191 6.47 -1.81 -15.37
N ILE A 192 6.72 -3.03 -14.88
CA ILE A 192 8.04 -3.65 -14.92
C ILE A 192 8.52 -3.84 -16.36
N LEU A 193 7.67 -4.34 -17.24
CA LEU A 193 8.00 -4.50 -18.67
C LEU A 193 8.30 -3.15 -19.34
N SER A 194 7.66 -2.06 -18.92
CA SER A 194 7.92 -0.71 -19.47
C SER A 194 9.35 -0.22 -19.22
N ASN A 195 9.98 -0.70 -18.15
CA ASN A 195 11.36 -0.40 -17.78
C ASN A 195 12.40 -1.21 -18.58
N MET A 196 11.97 -2.27 -19.27
CA MET A 196 12.86 -3.13 -20.05
C MET A 196 13.16 -2.54 -21.44
N THR A 197 14.25 -3.00 -22.06
CA THR A 197 14.56 -2.67 -23.46
C THR A 197 13.62 -3.42 -24.41
N GLN A 198 13.46 -2.94 -25.65
CA GLN A 198 12.54 -3.55 -26.62
C GLN A 198 12.80 -5.06 -26.86
N PRO A 199 14.06 -5.53 -26.99
CA PRO A 199 14.32 -6.96 -27.14
C PRO A 199 13.87 -7.79 -25.93
N LEU A 200 14.08 -7.28 -24.72
CA LEU A 200 13.64 -7.95 -23.49
C LEU A 200 12.12 -8.02 -23.38
N ARG A 201 11.41 -6.95 -23.77
CA ARG A 201 9.94 -6.96 -23.84
C ARG A 201 9.41 -8.00 -24.83
N GLN A 202 10.02 -8.11 -26.01
CA GLN A 202 9.62 -9.11 -27.01
C GLN A 202 9.83 -10.54 -26.48
N LEU A 203 10.99 -10.81 -25.87
CA LEU A 203 11.24 -12.10 -25.23
C LEU A 203 10.28 -12.39 -24.08
N SER A 204 9.91 -11.37 -23.29
CA SER A 204 8.90 -11.51 -22.24
C SER A 204 7.57 -11.99 -22.81
N GLY A 205 7.16 -11.46 -23.96
CA GLY A 205 5.96 -11.92 -24.66
C GLY A 205 6.05 -13.38 -25.08
N THR A 206 7.17 -13.79 -25.69
CA THR A 206 7.39 -15.20 -26.05
C THR A 206 7.36 -16.12 -24.83
N ILE A 207 7.89 -15.69 -23.67
CA ILE A 207 7.82 -16.46 -22.42
C ILE A 207 6.38 -16.56 -21.93
N LEU A 208 5.63 -15.45 -21.90
CA LEU A 208 4.24 -15.43 -21.45
C LEU A 208 3.33 -16.30 -22.35
N GLU A 209 3.58 -16.37 -23.66
CA GLU A 209 2.90 -17.29 -24.57
C GLU A 209 3.09 -18.77 -24.15
N THR A 210 4.26 -19.13 -23.58
CA THR A 210 4.46 -20.50 -23.07
C THR A 210 3.63 -20.80 -21.82
N PHE A 211 3.14 -19.77 -21.12
CA PHE A 211 2.31 -19.88 -19.92
C PHE A 211 0.80 -19.93 -20.24
N GLU A 212 0.40 -19.81 -21.51
CA GLU A 212 -1.00 -19.97 -21.93
C GLU A 212 -1.59 -21.33 -21.53
N CYS A 213 -0.77 -22.38 -21.56
CA CYS A 213 -1.16 -23.74 -21.16
C CYS A 213 -1.07 -23.88 -19.64
N ALA A 214 -2.20 -24.14 -18.99
CA ALA A 214 -2.30 -24.21 -17.53
C ALA A 214 -1.33 -25.22 -16.90
N GLU A 215 -1.24 -26.44 -17.44
CA GLU A 215 -0.33 -27.47 -16.95
C GLU A 215 1.14 -27.04 -17.02
N LYS A 216 1.55 -26.47 -18.15
CA LYS A 216 2.93 -25.96 -18.34
C LYS A 216 3.21 -24.80 -17.40
N ARG A 217 2.25 -23.88 -17.26
CA ARG A 217 2.37 -22.73 -16.36
C ARG A 217 2.53 -23.19 -14.92
N GLU A 218 1.71 -24.13 -14.45
CA GLU A 218 1.82 -24.67 -13.10
C GLU A 218 3.19 -25.33 -12.85
N LEU A 219 3.69 -26.10 -13.82
CA LEU A 219 5.02 -26.70 -13.74
C LEU A 219 6.13 -25.65 -13.61
N VAL A 220 6.04 -24.56 -14.38
CA VAL A 220 7.04 -23.49 -14.37
C VAL A 220 6.94 -22.67 -13.07
N LEU A 221 5.73 -22.40 -12.58
CA LEU A 221 5.51 -21.67 -11.32
C LEU A 221 6.02 -22.43 -10.08
N LYS A 222 6.20 -23.75 -10.17
CA LYS A 222 6.85 -24.56 -9.12
C LYS A 222 8.37 -24.36 -9.07
N GLN A 223 8.99 -23.78 -10.10
CA GLN A 223 10.44 -23.55 -10.11
C GLN A 223 10.81 -22.44 -9.14
N SER A 224 11.86 -22.65 -8.36
CA SER A 224 12.35 -21.62 -7.45
C SER A 224 13.15 -20.56 -8.21
N LEU A 225 13.14 -19.33 -7.71
CA LEU A 225 13.96 -18.26 -8.28
C LEU A 225 15.46 -18.57 -8.17
N ALA A 226 15.88 -19.36 -7.16
CA ALA A 226 17.23 -19.87 -7.04
C ALA A 226 17.62 -20.80 -8.21
N ASP A 227 16.69 -21.62 -8.72
CA ASP A 227 16.93 -22.50 -9.86
C ASP A 227 17.11 -21.72 -11.15
N ALA A 228 16.30 -20.68 -11.37
CA ALA A 228 16.43 -19.77 -12.51
C ALA A 228 17.80 -19.06 -12.50
N ILE A 229 18.22 -18.54 -11.33
CA ILE A 229 19.55 -17.93 -11.16
C ILE A 229 20.66 -18.96 -11.41
N LYS A 230 20.55 -20.16 -10.87
CA LYS A 230 21.52 -21.24 -11.06
C LYS A 230 21.65 -21.61 -12.54
N SER A 231 20.53 -21.72 -13.26
CA SER A 231 20.48 -22.00 -14.69
C SER A 231 21.20 -20.91 -15.50
N GLY A 232 20.90 -19.63 -15.26
CA GLY A 232 21.59 -18.54 -15.95
C GLY A 232 23.08 -18.45 -15.61
N LEU A 233 23.43 -18.60 -14.32
CA LEU A 233 24.83 -18.55 -13.86
C LEU A 233 25.69 -19.71 -14.37
N SER A 234 25.10 -20.86 -14.69
CA SER A 234 25.83 -22.03 -15.22
C SER A 234 26.60 -21.77 -16.53
N HIS A 235 26.24 -20.70 -17.24
CA HIS A 235 26.90 -20.28 -18.47
C HIS A 235 28.16 -19.43 -18.24
N PHE A 236 28.52 -19.16 -16.99
CA PHE A 236 29.74 -18.45 -16.59
C PHE A 236 30.76 -19.42 -15.98
N ASN A 237 32.02 -18.97 -15.88
CA ASN A 237 33.04 -19.77 -15.20
C ASN A 237 32.80 -19.78 -13.68
N GLN A 238 33.14 -20.89 -13.03
CA GLN A 238 32.95 -21.08 -11.59
C GLN A 238 33.49 -19.91 -10.74
N ARG A 239 34.66 -19.39 -11.13
CA ARG A 239 35.28 -18.25 -10.46
C ARG A 239 34.45 -16.97 -10.53
N ALA A 240 33.82 -16.66 -11.67
CA ALA A 240 32.94 -15.49 -11.74
C ALA A 240 31.66 -15.72 -10.94
N ILE A 241 31.11 -16.95 -10.95
CA ILE A 241 29.92 -17.29 -10.17
C ILE A 241 30.17 -17.01 -8.68
N GLU A 242 31.29 -17.47 -8.13
CA GLU A 242 31.65 -17.24 -6.71
C GLU A 242 31.85 -15.76 -6.40
N VAL A 243 32.55 -15.02 -7.27
CA VAL A 243 32.72 -13.58 -7.13
C VAL A 243 31.37 -12.86 -7.12
N ILE A 244 30.47 -13.16 -8.06
CA ILE A 244 29.17 -12.50 -8.16
C ILE A 244 28.26 -12.87 -6.99
N LYS A 245 28.22 -14.14 -6.57
CA LYS A 245 27.45 -14.56 -5.39
C LYS A 245 27.90 -13.80 -4.14
N GLY A 246 29.21 -13.68 -3.91
CA GLY A 246 29.72 -12.91 -2.77
C GLY A 246 29.51 -11.39 -2.89
N ARG A 247 29.62 -10.81 -4.09
CA ARG A 247 29.42 -9.37 -4.31
C ARG A 247 27.97 -8.94 -4.14
N GLU A 248 27.03 -9.77 -4.58
CA GLU A 248 25.60 -9.49 -4.54
C GLU A 248 24.93 -10.03 -3.27
N GLY A 249 25.65 -10.80 -2.44
CA GLY A 249 25.11 -11.37 -1.20
C GLY A 249 24.08 -12.46 -1.46
N LEU A 250 24.30 -13.28 -2.48
CA LEU A 250 23.39 -14.38 -2.81
C LEU A 250 23.60 -15.54 -1.84
N PRO A 251 22.52 -16.13 -1.28
CA PRO A 251 22.63 -17.27 -0.37
C PRO A 251 23.53 -18.40 -0.92
N PRO A 252 24.39 -19.00 -0.06
CA PRO A 252 24.54 -18.77 1.38
C PRO A 252 25.54 -17.64 1.75
N TYR A 253 25.96 -16.82 0.79
CA TYR A 253 26.98 -15.79 1.02
C TYR A 253 26.35 -14.48 1.50
N ASN A 254 27.00 -13.83 2.46
CA ASN A 254 26.74 -12.42 2.78
C ASN A 254 27.45 -11.50 1.78
N LYS A 255 26.99 -10.26 1.67
CA LYS A 255 27.59 -9.24 0.78
C LYS A 255 29.03 -8.93 1.20
N MET A 256 29.98 -9.13 0.30
CA MET A 256 31.42 -8.96 0.53
C MET A 256 32.02 -7.81 -0.28
N THR A 257 33.09 -7.21 0.23
CA THR A 257 33.88 -6.21 -0.49
C THR A 257 34.81 -6.86 -1.52
N LEU A 258 35.28 -6.08 -2.49
CA LEU A 258 36.27 -6.53 -3.48
C LEU A 258 37.57 -7.01 -2.82
N GLU A 259 37.95 -6.42 -1.69
CA GLU A 259 39.16 -6.76 -0.94
C GLU A 259 39.00 -8.09 -0.22
N GLN A 260 37.87 -8.30 0.47
CA GLN A 260 37.54 -9.56 1.12
C GLN A 260 37.52 -10.72 0.12
N LEU A 261 36.88 -10.53 -1.03
CA LEU A 261 36.87 -11.54 -2.10
C LEU A 261 38.24 -11.77 -2.72
N GLY A 262 39.05 -10.72 -2.84
CA GLY A 262 40.43 -10.82 -3.30
C GLY A 262 41.28 -11.70 -2.38
N ALA A 263 41.15 -11.50 -1.06
CA ALA A 263 41.82 -12.30 -0.05
C ALA A 263 41.40 -13.78 -0.11
N ILE A 264 40.10 -14.06 -0.20
CA ILE A 264 39.55 -15.43 -0.29
C ILE A 264 40.02 -16.14 -1.58
N GLN A 265 40.03 -15.42 -2.70
CA GLN A 265 40.33 -15.97 -4.03
C GLN A 265 41.83 -15.90 -4.40
N GLY A 266 42.68 -15.43 -3.47
CA GLY A 266 44.13 -15.28 -3.67
C GLY A 266 44.49 -14.33 -4.82
N VAL A 267 43.71 -13.27 -5.07
CA VAL A 267 43.95 -12.29 -6.14
C VAL A 267 43.76 -10.86 -5.68
N THR A 268 44.28 -9.91 -6.46
CA THR A 268 44.13 -8.49 -6.17
C THR A 268 42.69 -8.02 -6.29
N ARG A 269 42.34 -6.97 -5.53
CA ARG A 269 41.06 -6.25 -5.61
C ARG A 269 40.69 -5.88 -7.06
N GLU A 270 41.66 -5.40 -7.84
CA GLU A 270 41.48 -5.02 -9.23
C GLU A 270 41.09 -6.22 -10.11
N ARG A 271 41.65 -7.41 -9.85
CA ARG A 271 41.27 -8.62 -10.58
C ARG A 271 39.82 -9.01 -10.32
N ILE A 272 39.34 -8.89 -9.08
CA ILE A 272 37.93 -9.12 -8.76
C ILE A 272 37.04 -8.11 -9.50
N ARG A 273 37.41 -6.82 -9.48
CA ARG A 273 36.68 -5.77 -10.22
C ARG A 273 36.59 -6.06 -11.73
N GLN A 274 37.66 -6.57 -12.33
CA GLN A 274 37.68 -6.98 -13.74
C GLN A 274 36.74 -8.15 -14.02
N ILE A 275 36.71 -9.16 -13.14
CA ILE A 275 35.79 -10.30 -13.25
C ILE A 275 34.34 -9.81 -13.19
N GLU A 276 34.01 -8.98 -12.20
CA GLU A 276 32.69 -8.35 -12.04
C GLU A 276 32.31 -7.54 -13.28
N SER A 277 33.21 -6.68 -13.77
CA SER A 277 32.96 -5.86 -14.97
C SER A 277 32.72 -6.71 -16.21
N LYS A 278 33.44 -7.83 -16.37
CA LYS A 278 33.27 -8.74 -17.49
C LYS A 278 31.92 -9.48 -17.43
N PHE A 279 31.47 -9.85 -16.23
CA PHE A 279 30.17 -10.47 -16.01
C PHE A 279 29.05 -9.52 -16.46
N TRP A 280 29.01 -8.30 -15.91
CA TRP A 280 27.96 -7.33 -16.24
C TRP A 280 27.97 -6.94 -17.72
N ARG A 281 29.15 -6.79 -18.33
CA ARG A 281 29.25 -6.48 -19.77
C ARG A 281 28.61 -7.55 -20.66
N ARG A 282 28.63 -8.82 -20.25
CA ARG A 282 28.00 -9.92 -21.02
C ARG A 282 26.47 -9.90 -20.90
N LEU A 283 25.94 -9.36 -19.80
CA LEU A 283 24.49 -9.18 -19.60
C LEU A 283 23.99 -7.93 -20.32
N SER A 284 24.71 -6.82 -20.18
CA SER A 284 24.35 -5.52 -20.78
C SER A 284 24.73 -5.38 -22.26
N SER A 285 25.29 -6.41 -22.90
CA SER A 285 25.63 -6.34 -24.32
C SER A 285 24.35 -6.36 -25.15
N GLU A 286 24.03 -5.24 -25.78
CA GLU A 286 23.01 -5.14 -26.81
C GLU A 286 23.65 -5.19 -28.21
N PRO A 287 23.07 -5.92 -29.18
CA PRO A 287 21.83 -6.70 -29.11
C PRO A 287 22.00 -8.06 -28.37
N ILE A 288 20.88 -8.70 -28.02
CA ILE A 288 20.89 -10.06 -27.46
C ILE A 288 21.52 -11.01 -28.50
N THR A 289 22.65 -11.60 -28.13
CA THR A 289 23.42 -12.52 -28.96
C THR A 289 23.10 -13.97 -28.58
N ARG A 290 23.46 -14.91 -29.45
CA ARG A 290 23.37 -16.35 -29.16
C ARG A 290 24.12 -16.75 -27.87
N SER A 291 25.15 -15.99 -27.48
CA SER A 291 26.02 -16.31 -26.34
C SER A 291 25.45 -15.89 -24.97
N ASN A 292 24.56 -14.90 -24.93
CA ASN A 292 23.91 -14.40 -23.72
C ASN A 292 22.39 -14.67 -23.69
N TYR A 293 21.78 -15.03 -24.83
CA TYR A 293 20.39 -15.46 -24.92
C TYR A 293 19.95 -16.46 -23.84
N PRO A 294 20.63 -17.62 -23.62
CA PRO A 294 20.16 -18.58 -22.61
C PRO A 294 20.24 -18.05 -21.18
N ILE A 295 21.15 -17.10 -20.92
CA ILE A 295 21.32 -16.45 -19.62
C ILE A 295 20.18 -15.49 -19.37
N ILE A 296 19.91 -14.62 -20.34
CA ILE A 296 18.82 -13.65 -20.29
C ILE A 296 17.48 -14.37 -20.21
N LEU A 297 17.28 -15.43 -20.99
CA LEU A 297 16.07 -16.25 -20.94
C LEU A 297 15.83 -16.83 -19.53
N ALA A 298 16.85 -17.45 -18.93
CA ALA A 298 16.72 -18.00 -17.58
C ALA A 298 16.38 -16.93 -16.53
N PHE A 299 17.08 -15.80 -16.57
CA PHE A 299 16.86 -14.69 -15.62
C PHE A 299 15.50 -14.01 -15.81
N LEU A 300 15.10 -13.78 -17.06
CA LEU A 300 13.82 -13.16 -17.39
C LEU A 300 12.65 -14.07 -17.03
N THR A 301 12.72 -15.37 -17.36
CA THR A 301 11.72 -16.34 -16.94
C THR A 301 11.61 -16.37 -15.42
N GLY A 302 12.74 -16.42 -14.70
CA GLY A 302 12.74 -16.41 -13.23
C GLY A 302 12.07 -15.17 -12.63
N LEU A 303 12.33 -13.99 -13.19
CA LEU A 303 11.69 -12.75 -12.72
C LEU A 303 10.19 -12.73 -13.02
N LEU A 304 9.78 -13.13 -14.23
CA LEU A 304 8.36 -13.17 -14.61
C LEU A 304 7.57 -14.15 -13.74
N VAL A 305 8.13 -15.35 -13.50
CA VAL A 305 7.57 -16.34 -12.59
C VAL A 305 7.39 -15.78 -11.20
N GLU A 306 8.39 -15.05 -10.69
CA GLU A 306 8.32 -14.46 -9.36
C GLU A 306 7.25 -13.38 -9.23
N ILE A 307 7.16 -12.47 -10.21
CA ILE A 307 6.12 -11.43 -10.23
C ILE A 307 4.72 -12.08 -10.26
N ILE A 308 4.55 -13.11 -11.09
CA ILE A 308 3.29 -13.87 -11.19
C ILE A 308 2.97 -14.56 -9.85
N ARG A 309 3.94 -15.26 -9.26
CA ARG A 309 3.81 -15.96 -7.96
C ARG A 309 3.45 -15.01 -6.83
N CYS A 310 4.01 -13.81 -6.84
CA CYS A 310 3.74 -12.75 -5.87
C CYS A 310 2.51 -11.89 -6.24
N ARG A 311 1.69 -12.32 -7.21
CA ARG A 311 0.46 -11.63 -7.62
C ARG A 311 0.68 -10.16 -7.98
N GLY A 312 1.84 -9.85 -8.56
CA GLY A 312 2.17 -8.51 -9.02
C GLY A 312 2.69 -7.56 -7.93
N THR A 313 2.98 -8.04 -6.72
CA THR A 313 3.70 -7.23 -5.73
C THR A 313 5.10 -6.88 -6.26
N LEU A 314 5.42 -5.59 -6.21
CA LEU A 314 6.71 -5.00 -6.61
C LEU A 314 7.53 -4.54 -5.40
N VAL A 315 7.05 -4.81 -4.19
CA VAL A 315 7.70 -4.47 -2.93
C VAL A 315 8.19 -5.74 -2.25
N VAL A 316 9.47 -5.77 -1.86
CA VAL A 316 10.07 -6.93 -1.19
C VAL A 316 10.75 -6.48 0.10
N ASN A 317 10.60 -7.24 1.18
CA ASN A 317 11.20 -6.94 2.48
C ASN A 317 12.70 -7.27 2.49
N THR A 318 13.57 -6.34 2.88
CA THR A 318 15.03 -6.52 2.91
C THR A 318 15.50 -7.68 3.80
N GLU A 319 14.71 -8.08 4.79
CA GLU A 319 15.01 -9.18 5.72
C GLU A 319 14.76 -10.57 5.09
N SER A 320 14.05 -10.66 3.96
CA SER A 320 13.81 -11.93 3.26
C SER A 320 15.03 -12.38 2.44
N GLU A 321 15.39 -13.66 2.54
CA GLU A 321 16.44 -14.27 1.69
C GLU A 321 16.10 -14.16 0.19
N GLN A 322 14.81 -14.09 -0.16
CA GLN A 322 14.36 -13.94 -1.54
C GLN A 322 14.73 -12.57 -2.12
N THR A 323 14.90 -11.56 -1.28
CA THR A 323 15.17 -10.18 -1.71
C THR A 323 16.51 -10.06 -2.41
N ALA A 324 17.56 -10.69 -1.88
CA ALA A 324 18.87 -10.68 -2.54
C ALA A 324 18.78 -11.27 -3.96
N LEU A 325 17.98 -12.33 -4.12
CA LEU A 325 17.81 -13.01 -5.40
C LEU A 325 16.97 -12.18 -6.39
N VAL A 326 15.86 -11.58 -5.94
CA VAL A 326 15.00 -10.72 -6.79
C VAL A 326 15.74 -9.44 -7.20
N VAL A 327 16.43 -8.78 -6.27
CA VAL A 327 17.24 -7.59 -6.54
C VAL A 327 18.37 -7.91 -7.54
N PHE A 328 18.99 -9.08 -7.40
CA PHE A 328 20.00 -9.54 -8.36
C PHE A 328 19.42 -9.75 -9.77
N LEU A 329 18.27 -10.41 -9.91
CA LEU A 329 17.61 -10.59 -11.21
C LEU A 329 17.21 -9.25 -11.84
N SER A 330 16.60 -8.36 -11.05
CA SER A 330 16.22 -7.01 -11.49
C SER A 330 17.43 -6.26 -12.04
N ARG A 331 18.57 -6.30 -11.33
CA ARG A 331 19.82 -5.70 -11.78
C ARG A 331 20.37 -6.35 -13.05
N CYS A 332 20.30 -7.68 -13.18
CA CYS A 332 20.72 -8.38 -14.40
C CYS A 332 19.91 -7.98 -15.63
N LEU A 333 18.63 -7.62 -15.43
CA LEU A 333 17.71 -7.20 -16.48
C LEU A 333 17.62 -5.67 -16.61
N SER A 334 18.50 -4.92 -15.91
CA SER A 334 18.54 -3.46 -15.90
C SER A 334 17.23 -2.79 -15.45
N ILE A 335 16.44 -3.49 -14.64
CA ILE A 335 15.24 -2.95 -14.01
C ILE A 335 15.69 -2.15 -12.79
N PRO A 336 15.25 -0.90 -12.64
CA PRO A 336 15.68 -0.08 -11.51
C PRO A 336 15.07 -0.59 -10.20
N GLN A 337 15.78 -0.34 -9.09
CA GLN A 337 15.30 -0.62 -7.75
C GLN A 337 15.65 0.53 -6.80
N THR A 338 14.79 0.75 -5.81
CA THR A 338 14.98 1.77 -4.77
C THR A 338 14.71 1.16 -3.39
N GLU A 339 15.58 1.42 -2.43
CA GLU A 339 15.42 1.00 -1.05
C GLU A 339 14.68 2.09 -0.25
N ILE A 340 13.62 1.70 0.45
CA ILE A 340 12.78 2.57 1.29
C ILE A 340 12.65 1.90 2.66
N GLY A 341 13.43 2.37 3.63
CA GLY A 341 13.47 1.75 4.96
C GLY A 341 13.92 0.30 4.87
N ARG A 342 13.06 -0.63 5.30
CA ARG A 342 13.29 -2.09 5.21
C ARG A 342 12.66 -2.75 3.99
N LEU A 343 12.32 -1.97 2.97
CA LEU A 343 11.67 -2.45 1.76
C LEU A 343 12.51 -2.09 0.54
N VAL A 344 12.41 -2.92 -0.49
CA VAL A 344 12.93 -2.63 -1.83
C VAL A 344 11.76 -2.58 -2.79
N VAL A 345 11.64 -1.47 -3.51
CA VAL A 345 10.63 -1.25 -4.55
C VAL A 345 11.26 -1.47 -5.92
N LEU A 346 10.65 -2.34 -6.72
CA LEU A 346 11.07 -2.65 -8.08
C LEU A 346 10.47 -1.69 -9.10
N GLY A 347 11.25 -1.37 -10.13
CA GLY A 347 10.85 -0.47 -11.22
C GLY A 347 10.98 1.02 -10.91
N VAL A 348 11.39 1.39 -9.70
CA VAL A 348 11.65 2.79 -9.30
C VAL A 348 13.13 3.12 -9.41
N SER A 349 13.47 4.18 -10.14
CA SER A 349 14.85 4.64 -10.28
C SER A 349 15.35 5.41 -9.04
N ASN A 350 16.58 5.14 -8.61
CA ASN A 350 17.26 5.91 -7.55
C ASN A 350 17.36 7.42 -7.83
N ILE A 351 17.16 7.86 -9.08
CA ILE A 351 17.19 9.28 -9.46
C ILE A 351 15.89 9.98 -9.04
N ASP A 352 14.83 9.23 -8.75
CA ASP A 352 13.56 9.79 -8.29
C ASP A 352 13.61 10.12 -6.78
N LEU A 353 14.59 10.97 -6.43
CA LEU A 353 14.78 11.57 -5.12
C LEU A 353 13.51 12.27 -4.61
N SER A 354 12.58 12.58 -5.51
CA SER A 354 11.26 13.12 -5.20
C SER A 354 10.44 12.18 -4.30
N ILE A 355 10.53 10.86 -4.47
CA ILE A 355 9.78 9.87 -3.67
C ILE A 355 10.35 9.84 -2.25
N LEU A 356 11.67 9.81 -2.12
CA LEU A 356 12.34 9.87 -0.82
C LEU A 356 12.10 11.24 -0.15
N ALA A 357 12.12 12.33 -0.92
CA ALA A 357 11.80 13.67 -0.43
C ALA A 357 10.33 13.78 0.01
N GLN A 358 9.39 13.18 -0.72
CA GLN A 358 7.97 13.11 -0.36
C GLN A 358 7.79 12.32 0.93
N LEU A 359 8.33 11.10 1.03
CA LEU A 359 8.29 10.29 2.26
C LEU A 359 8.92 11.01 3.46
N ASN A 360 9.98 11.79 3.21
CA ASN A 360 10.64 12.65 4.19
C ASN A 360 9.88 13.95 4.47
N SER A 361 9.04 14.48 3.58
CA SER A 361 8.18 15.65 3.86
C SER A 361 6.92 15.27 4.63
N ILE A 362 6.45 14.03 4.42
CA ILE A 362 5.34 13.41 5.15
C ILE A 362 5.77 13.06 6.60
N THR A 363 6.98 13.42 7.04
CA THR A 363 7.49 13.13 8.39
C THR A 363 6.67 13.69 9.55
N GLN A 364 5.71 14.59 9.29
CA GLN A 364 4.79 15.08 10.31
C GLN A 364 3.52 14.23 10.47
N GLN A 365 3.24 13.29 9.56
CA GLN A 365 2.09 12.39 9.60
C GLN A 365 2.54 10.94 9.81
N ILE A 366 1.93 10.28 10.79
CA ILE A 366 2.21 8.88 11.16
C ILE A 366 1.13 7.93 10.63
N ASP A 367 -0.05 8.46 10.30
CA ASP A 367 -1.18 7.67 9.82
C ASP A 367 -0.84 6.97 8.49
N PRO A 368 -0.80 5.62 8.45
CA PRO A 368 -0.52 4.86 7.25
C PRO A 368 -1.46 5.20 6.09
N ASP A 369 -2.74 5.46 6.34
CA ASP A 369 -3.70 5.71 5.26
C ASP A 369 -3.43 7.05 4.58
N VAL A 370 -3.02 8.05 5.37
CA VAL A 370 -2.63 9.36 4.84
C VAL A 370 -1.34 9.26 4.03
N ILE A 371 -0.36 8.50 4.53
CA ILE A 371 0.90 8.24 3.82
C ILE A 371 0.59 7.53 2.49
N ALA A 372 -0.20 6.46 2.50
CA ALA A 372 -0.57 5.71 1.31
C ALA A 372 -1.33 6.56 0.28
N THR A 373 -2.24 7.42 0.74
CA THR A 373 -2.97 8.37 -0.11
C THR A 373 -2.04 9.35 -0.82
N GLN A 374 -1.04 9.86 -0.11
CA GLN A 374 -0.05 10.77 -0.69
C GLN A 374 0.91 10.05 -1.66
N LEU A 375 1.28 8.81 -1.36
CA LEU A 375 2.10 7.99 -2.27
C LEU A 375 1.34 7.64 -3.56
N ASP A 376 0.05 7.33 -3.46
CA ASP A 376 -0.82 7.08 -4.62
C ASP A 376 -1.02 8.32 -5.49
N ALA A 377 -1.06 9.51 -4.88
CA ALA A 377 -1.11 10.78 -5.59
C ALA A 377 0.25 11.20 -6.19
N GLY A 378 1.34 10.56 -5.74
CA GLY A 378 2.71 10.85 -6.15
C GLY A 378 3.25 9.91 -7.23
N ASN A 379 4.57 9.73 -7.22
CA ASN A 379 5.25 8.93 -8.25
C ASN A 379 5.10 7.41 -8.05
N LEU A 380 4.42 6.95 -6.99
CA LEU A 380 4.18 5.55 -6.69
C LEU A 380 2.76 5.08 -7.08
N ALA A 381 2.00 5.90 -7.82
CA ALA A 381 0.65 5.62 -8.29
C ALA A 381 0.48 4.34 -9.15
N PHE A 382 1.58 3.69 -9.55
CA PHE A 382 1.62 2.45 -10.30
C PHE A 382 1.63 1.19 -9.41
N LEU A 383 1.88 1.35 -8.11
CA LEU A 383 1.92 0.24 -7.17
C LEU A 383 0.50 -0.23 -6.81
N PRO A 384 0.29 -1.54 -6.62
CA PRO A 384 -0.93 -2.06 -6.00
C PRO A 384 -1.20 -1.44 -4.63
N ALA A 385 -2.48 -1.35 -4.26
CA ALA A 385 -2.88 -0.84 -2.94
C ALA A 385 -2.18 -1.56 -1.78
N GLY A 386 -2.03 -2.88 -1.85
CA GLY A 386 -1.33 -3.66 -0.81
C GLY A 386 0.17 -3.34 -0.70
N ASP A 387 0.82 -2.98 -1.80
CA ASP A 387 2.23 -2.56 -1.80
C ASP A 387 2.37 -1.17 -1.17
N LEU A 388 1.46 -0.24 -1.49
CA LEU A 388 1.41 1.09 -0.88
C LEU A 388 1.12 1.02 0.62
N GLU A 389 0.19 0.15 1.01
CA GLU A 389 -0.12 -0.13 2.41
C GLU A 389 1.13 -0.62 3.17
N GLN A 390 1.86 -1.58 2.60
CA GLN A 390 3.08 -2.11 3.20
C GLN A 390 4.16 -1.03 3.36
N ILE A 391 4.36 -0.19 2.34
CA ILE A 391 5.30 0.93 2.41
C ILE A 391 4.87 1.92 3.50
N ALA A 392 3.59 2.30 3.53
CA ALA A 392 3.06 3.24 4.49
C ALA A 392 3.18 2.74 5.94
N GLN A 393 2.81 1.50 6.20
CA GLN A 393 2.92 0.86 7.52
C GLN A 393 4.38 0.78 7.98
N THR A 394 5.29 0.33 7.11
CA THR A 394 6.72 0.21 7.46
C THR A 394 7.32 1.60 7.74
N ASN A 395 6.95 2.60 6.94
CA ASN A 395 7.40 3.98 7.16
C ASN A 395 6.86 4.56 8.47
N ALA A 396 5.60 4.31 8.80
CA ALA A 396 4.99 4.70 10.07
C ALA A 396 5.70 4.04 11.27
N ILE A 397 6.02 2.75 11.18
CA ILE A 397 6.78 2.02 12.23
C ILE A 397 8.19 2.61 12.41
N ASP A 398 8.93 2.79 11.31
CA ASP A 398 10.29 3.34 11.38
C ASP A 398 10.30 4.79 11.92
N LYS A 399 9.27 5.59 11.60
CA LYS A 399 9.09 6.93 12.16
C LYS A 399 8.74 6.87 13.65
N THR A 400 7.76 6.07 14.04
CA THR A 400 7.33 5.95 15.45
C THR A 400 8.45 5.46 16.37
N GLY A 401 9.33 4.59 15.87
CA GLY A 401 10.52 4.14 16.60
C GLY A 401 11.57 5.24 16.85
N LYS A 402 11.60 6.30 16.03
CA LYS A 402 12.52 7.45 16.19
C LYS A 402 11.98 8.56 17.10
N LEU A 403 10.67 8.57 17.36
CA LEU A 403 10.02 9.62 18.16
C LEU A 403 10.39 9.50 19.63
N THR A 404 10.67 10.63 20.26
CA THR A 404 10.80 10.71 21.70
C THR A 404 9.43 10.54 22.38
N LYS A 405 9.42 10.22 23.68
CA LYS A 405 8.16 10.17 24.46
C LYS A 405 7.40 11.50 24.42
N VAL A 406 8.12 12.62 24.32
CA VAL A 406 7.50 13.95 24.22
C VAL A 406 6.79 14.12 22.88
N ASP A 407 7.45 13.73 21.78
CA ASP A 407 6.88 13.85 20.43
C ASP A 407 5.61 13.01 20.30
N LYS A 408 5.63 11.79 20.84
CA LYS A 408 4.46 10.90 20.85
C LYS A 408 3.29 11.52 21.63
N VAL A 409 3.55 12.08 22.81
CA VAL A 409 2.52 12.77 23.61
C VAL A 409 1.97 14.01 22.89
N TYR A 410 2.83 14.80 22.24
CA TYR A 410 2.39 15.93 21.41
C TYR A 410 1.47 15.47 20.27
N LEU A 411 1.84 14.41 19.55
CA LEU A 411 1.05 13.89 18.44
C LEU A 411 -0.27 13.26 18.92
N THR A 412 -0.29 12.63 20.10
CA THR A 412 -1.53 12.20 20.75
C THR A 412 -2.46 13.39 21.01
N LEU A 413 -1.96 14.48 21.60
CA LEU A 413 -2.75 15.70 21.78
C LEU A 413 -3.24 16.26 20.45
N LYS A 414 -2.37 16.31 19.44
CA LYS A 414 -2.74 16.78 18.09
C LYS A 414 -3.84 15.94 17.43
N ASN A 415 -3.83 14.62 17.65
CA ASN A 415 -4.86 13.72 17.15
C ASN A 415 -6.21 13.94 17.86
N ILE A 416 -6.19 14.25 19.15
CA ILE A 416 -7.40 14.57 19.94
C ILE A 416 -8.02 15.89 19.48
N GLY A 417 -7.21 16.94 19.27
CA GLY A 417 -7.66 18.20 18.66
C GLY A 417 -8.37 19.19 19.61
N GLU A 418 -8.52 18.86 20.90
CA GLU A 418 -9.15 19.73 21.91
C GLU A 418 -8.49 19.58 23.30
N PRO A 419 -8.72 20.50 24.26
CA PRO A 419 -8.16 20.39 25.61
C PRO A 419 -8.72 19.19 26.37
N VAL A 420 -7.84 18.32 26.87
CA VAL A 420 -8.24 17.07 27.54
C VAL A 420 -7.45 16.77 28.81
N HIS A 421 -7.99 15.90 29.67
CA HIS A 421 -7.31 15.47 30.88
C HIS A 421 -6.22 14.43 30.54
N PHE A 422 -5.15 14.37 31.34
CA PHE A 422 -4.03 13.44 31.08
C PHE A 422 -4.44 11.95 31.08
N SER A 423 -5.55 11.59 31.75
CA SER A 423 -6.11 10.22 31.69
C SER A 423 -6.52 9.88 30.26
N ASP A 424 -7.24 10.80 29.62
CA ASP A 424 -7.77 10.63 28.27
C ASP A 424 -6.61 10.61 27.27
N VAL A 425 -5.60 11.48 27.47
CA VAL A 425 -4.35 11.42 26.72
C VAL A 425 -3.68 10.05 26.88
N THR A 426 -3.70 9.46 28.07
CA THR A 426 -3.08 8.15 28.34
C THR A 426 -3.80 7.03 27.58
N GLU A 427 -5.12 7.04 27.57
CA GLU A 427 -5.92 6.05 26.83
C GLU A 427 -5.65 6.12 25.32
N VAL A 428 -5.74 7.33 24.75
CA VAL A 428 -5.47 7.53 23.31
C VAL A 428 -4.02 7.24 22.97
N TYR A 429 -3.06 7.62 23.82
CA TYR A 429 -1.65 7.30 23.62
C TYR A 429 -1.42 5.78 23.55
N ASN A 430 -1.99 5.03 24.48
CA ASN A 430 -1.83 3.57 24.53
C ASN A 430 -2.57 2.87 23.39
N TYR A 431 -3.64 3.48 22.87
CA TYR A 431 -4.30 3.03 21.66
C TYR A 431 -3.44 3.25 20.40
N LEU A 432 -2.83 4.43 20.26
CA LEU A 432 -1.97 4.78 19.12
C LEU A 432 -0.61 4.07 19.14
N TYR A 433 -0.08 3.78 20.33
CA TYR A 433 1.25 3.18 20.52
C TYR A 433 1.19 1.90 21.37
N PRO A 434 0.55 0.82 20.88
CA PRO A 434 0.34 -0.40 21.66
C PRO A 434 1.64 -1.10 22.08
N GLN A 435 2.74 -0.85 21.37
CA GLN A 435 4.08 -1.39 21.67
C GLN A 435 4.87 -0.60 22.72
N ASP A 436 4.39 0.58 23.14
CA ASP A 436 5.08 1.48 24.09
C ASP A 436 4.11 1.95 25.18
N HIS A 437 3.62 1.02 26.00
CA HIS A 437 2.58 1.33 26.99
C HIS A 437 3.06 2.30 28.08
N MET A 438 2.31 3.37 28.31
CA MET A 438 2.58 4.37 29.36
C MET A 438 1.45 4.42 30.39
N THR A 439 1.83 4.58 31.66
CA THR A 439 0.87 4.82 32.75
C THR A 439 0.49 6.31 32.82
N GLU A 440 -0.65 6.61 33.44
CA GLU A 440 -1.09 8.00 33.67
C GLU A 440 -0.03 8.85 34.37
N ARG A 441 0.70 8.26 35.33
CA ARG A 441 1.80 8.95 36.03
C ARG A 441 2.90 9.37 35.07
N ASN A 442 3.24 8.51 34.12
CA ASN A 442 4.29 8.80 33.14
C ASN A 442 3.86 9.90 32.18
N ILE A 443 2.62 9.83 31.66
CA ILE A 443 2.05 10.84 30.75
C ILE A 443 1.92 12.19 31.47
N HIS A 444 1.37 12.21 32.70
CA HIS A 444 1.27 13.42 33.51
C HIS A 444 2.65 14.04 33.77
N ALA A 445 3.67 13.24 34.07
CA ALA A 445 5.03 13.73 34.28
C ALA A 445 5.67 14.32 33.01
N VAL A 446 5.34 13.80 31.83
CA VAL A 446 5.77 14.36 30.55
C VAL A 446 5.04 15.68 30.29
N LEU A 447 3.71 15.70 30.36
CA LEU A 447 2.89 16.88 30.12
C LEU A 447 3.21 18.03 31.09
N SER A 448 3.38 17.75 32.38
CA SER A 448 3.76 18.76 33.38
C SER A 448 5.12 19.38 33.09
N ARG A 449 6.08 18.58 32.61
CA ARG A 449 7.42 19.07 32.24
C ARG A 449 7.35 19.92 30.98
N CYS A 450 6.63 19.47 29.97
CA CYS A 450 6.50 20.19 28.70
C CYS A 450 5.73 21.50 28.85
N ALA A 451 4.73 21.55 29.72
CA ALA A 451 3.91 22.74 29.96
C ALA A 451 4.54 23.75 30.94
N HIS A 452 5.75 23.50 31.44
CA HIS A 452 6.48 24.41 32.34
C HIS A 452 6.82 25.73 31.62
N PRO A 453 6.81 26.90 32.29
CA PRO A 453 7.05 28.20 31.62
C PRO A 453 8.41 28.27 30.90
N ASP A 454 9.42 27.61 31.44
CA ASP A 454 10.78 27.54 30.87
C ASP A 454 10.94 26.47 29.78
N SER A 455 9.88 25.70 29.50
CA SER A 455 9.88 24.63 28.50
C SER A 455 8.93 25.01 27.36
N GLU A 456 9.47 25.34 26.20
CA GLU A 456 8.69 25.57 24.97
C GLU A 456 8.59 24.32 24.08
N GLN A 457 8.78 23.12 24.64
CA GLN A 457 8.74 21.89 23.85
C GLN A 457 7.34 21.63 23.26
N HIS A 458 7.27 21.66 21.92
CA HIS A 458 6.07 21.37 21.12
C HIS A 458 4.83 22.23 21.41
N GLY A 459 4.98 23.34 22.15
CA GLY A 459 3.88 24.24 22.45
C GLY A 459 2.76 23.63 23.32
N ILE A 460 3.06 22.62 24.13
CA ILE A 460 2.09 22.03 25.06
C ILE A 460 1.86 23.02 26.21
N VAL A 461 0.60 23.32 26.52
CA VAL A 461 0.22 24.27 27.58
C VAL A 461 -0.77 23.67 28.55
N TRP A 462 -0.65 24.06 29.82
CA TRP A 462 -1.64 23.75 30.85
C TRP A 462 -2.71 24.84 30.89
N VAL A 463 -3.98 24.47 30.71
CA VAL A 463 -5.09 25.43 30.53
C VAL A 463 -5.69 25.95 31.85
N GLY A 464 -5.11 25.61 32.99
CA GLY A 464 -5.56 26.09 34.30
C GLY A 464 -6.53 25.16 35.05
N LEU A 465 -7.00 24.09 34.40
CA LEU A 465 -7.75 23.01 35.03
C LEU A 465 -6.82 21.87 35.44
N ARG A 466 -7.00 21.34 36.66
CA ARG A 466 -6.11 20.31 37.21
C ARG A 466 -6.01 19.12 36.24
N GLY A 467 -4.80 18.88 35.73
CA GLY A 467 -4.52 17.76 34.83
C GLY A 467 -4.97 17.93 33.38
N THR A 468 -5.48 19.10 32.97
CA THR A 468 -5.94 19.35 31.60
C THR A 468 -4.90 20.12 30.79
N TYR A 469 -4.61 19.62 29.59
CA TYR A 469 -3.57 20.17 28.71
C TYR A 469 -4.12 20.44 27.31
N ALA A 470 -3.51 21.38 26.60
CA ALA A 470 -3.86 21.76 25.23
C ALA A 470 -2.59 22.13 24.44
N LEU A 471 -2.74 22.44 23.15
CA LEU A 471 -1.66 22.97 22.32
C LEU A 471 -1.81 24.49 22.11
N LYS A 472 -0.68 25.20 22.12
CA LYS A 472 -0.59 26.63 21.82
C LYS A 472 -1.04 26.95 20.39
N GLU A 473 -0.82 26.03 19.45
CA GLU A 473 -1.28 26.16 18.06
C GLU A 473 -2.81 26.22 17.91
N TRP A 474 -3.56 25.76 18.92
CA TRP A 474 -5.02 25.88 18.99
C TRP A 474 -5.49 27.23 19.57
N GLY A 475 -4.57 28.12 19.96
CA GLY A 475 -4.89 29.41 20.58
C GLY A 475 -5.00 29.39 22.11
N TYR A 476 -4.67 28.27 22.75
CA TYR A 476 -4.62 28.19 24.21
C TYR A 476 -3.31 28.75 24.76
N GLU A 477 -3.42 29.50 25.87
CA GLU A 477 -2.27 30.00 26.62
C GLU A 477 -2.35 29.55 28.07
N ARG A 478 -1.17 29.46 28.69
CA ARG A 478 -1.08 29.19 30.13
C ARG A 478 -1.64 30.39 30.90
N PRO A 479 -2.54 30.18 31.87
CA PRO A 479 -3.02 31.28 32.70
C PRO A 479 -1.86 31.97 33.42
N SER A 480 -1.84 33.30 33.38
CA SER A 480 -0.85 34.14 34.06
C SER A 480 -0.95 34.05 35.59
N LEU A 481 -2.16 33.85 36.11
CA LEU A 481 -2.49 33.82 37.53
C LEU A 481 -3.12 32.51 37.96
N SER A 482 -2.94 32.14 39.22
CA SER A 482 -3.71 31.04 39.82
C SER A 482 -5.20 31.42 39.86
N ILE A 483 -6.09 30.43 39.97
CA ILE A 483 -7.54 30.72 40.03
C ILE A 483 -7.88 31.53 41.29
N PHE A 484 -7.13 31.35 42.38
CA PHE A 484 -7.28 32.11 43.61
C PHE A 484 -6.83 33.56 43.44
N ASP A 485 -5.69 33.78 42.78
CA ASP A 485 -5.17 35.13 42.55
C ASP A 485 -6.04 35.89 41.54
N ALA A 486 -6.48 35.23 40.47
CA ALA A 486 -7.38 35.84 39.49
C ALA A 486 -8.73 36.25 40.12
N VAL A 487 -9.30 35.40 40.98
CA VAL A 487 -10.52 35.75 41.73
C VAL A 487 -10.27 36.91 42.69
N ALA A 488 -9.13 36.94 43.38
CA ALA A 488 -8.78 38.03 44.28
C ALA A 488 -8.62 39.36 43.53
N GLU A 489 -7.91 39.37 42.40
CA GLU A 489 -7.74 40.56 41.56
C GLU A 489 -9.09 41.07 41.01
N ILE A 490 -9.97 40.17 40.55
CA ILE A 490 -11.31 40.57 40.08
C ILE A 490 -12.10 41.24 41.20
N VAL A 491 -12.07 40.70 42.41
CA VAL A 491 -12.81 41.27 43.54
C VAL A 491 -12.20 42.60 43.97
N GLU A 492 -10.86 42.71 44.03
CA GLU A 492 -10.16 43.97 44.34
C GLU A 492 -10.48 45.06 43.31
N GLU A 493 -10.31 44.77 42.02
CA GLU A 493 -10.57 45.72 40.93
C GLU A 493 -12.03 46.19 40.92
N LYS A 494 -12.98 45.26 41.05
CA LYS A 494 -14.42 45.60 41.04
C LYS A 494 -14.87 46.31 42.31
N TYR A 495 -14.30 45.96 43.46
CA TYR A 495 -14.60 46.62 44.72
C TYR A 495 -14.17 48.10 44.69
N GLU A 496 -12.99 48.40 44.15
CA GLU A 496 -12.54 49.78 43.95
C GLU A 496 -13.40 50.54 42.92
N GLN A 497 -13.68 49.93 41.77
CA GLN A 497 -14.48 50.55 40.70
C GLN A 497 -15.92 50.86 41.12
N THR A 498 -16.50 50.07 42.03
CA THR A 498 -17.89 50.24 42.50
C THR A 498 -18.03 51.14 43.73
N GLY A 499 -16.93 51.76 44.17
CA GLY A 499 -16.92 52.62 45.35
C GLY A 499 -17.07 51.83 46.64
N GLN A 500 -16.25 50.79 46.80
CA GLN A 500 -16.17 49.95 48.01
C GLN A 500 -17.43 49.12 48.30
N LYS A 501 -18.16 48.75 47.25
CA LYS A 501 -19.35 47.90 47.38
C LYS A 501 -18.99 46.41 47.31
N PRO A 502 -19.60 45.57 48.16
CA PRO A 502 -19.42 44.13 48.11
C PRO A 502 -19.73 43.54 46.71
N VAL A 503 -18.84 42.67 46.21
CA VAL A 503 -18.89 42.12 44.83
C VAL A 503 -19.67 40.79 44.81
N PRO A 504 -20.78 40.68 44.05
CA PRO A 504 -21.54 39.44 43.95
C PRO A 504 -20.82 38.34 43.15
N ILE A 505 -21.08 37.07 43.49
CA ILE A 505 -20.50 35.89 42.80
C ILE A 505 -20.78 35.90 41.28
N ALA A 506 -21.95 36.39 40.87
CA ALA A 506 -22.34 36.48 39.45
C ALA A 506 -21.42 37.43 38.67
N VAL A 507 -20.93 38.50 39.30
CA VAL A 507 -19.97 39.44 38.68
C VAL A 507 -18.61 38.77 38.51
N ILE A 508 -18.16 38.03 39.52
CA ILE A 508 -16.90 37.27 39.46
C ILE A 508 -16.97 36.21 38.34
N GLN A 509 -18.09 35.51 38.22
CA GLN A 509 -18.34 34.53 37.16
C GLN A 509 -18.35 35.14 35.75
N ALA A 510 -18.84 36.37 35.60
CA ALA A 510 -18.83 37.06 34.31
C ALA A 510 -17.43 37.55 33.90
N GLU A 511 -16.60 37.91 34.88
CA GLU A 511 -15.29 38.54 34.65
C GLU A 511 -14.13 37.54 34.56
N ILE A 512 -14.27 36.34 35.13
CA ILE A 512 -13.21 35.31 35.12
C ILE A 512 -12.76 34.90 33.71
N GLY A 513 -13.64 35.02 32.71
CA GLY A 513 -13.35 34.74 31.31
C GLY A 513 -12.27 35.65 30.69
N LYS A 514 -12.00 36.83 31.28
CA LYS A 514 -10.90 37.71 30.86
C LYS A 514 -9.53 37.16 31.22
N TYR A 515 -9.46 36.37 32.30
CA TYR A 515 -8.21 35.85 32.85
C TYR A 515 -7.95 34.41 32.40
N ARG A 516 -9.01 33.65 32.03
CA ARG A 516 -8.92 32.23 31.71
C ARG A 516 -9.91 31.84 30.60
N GLN A 517 -9.42 31.08 29.62
CA GLN A 517 -10.24 30.53 28.53
C GLN A 517 -11.09 29.33 28.95
N VAL A 518 -10.63 28.55 29.95
CA VAL A 518 -11.35 27.36 30.45
C VAL A 518 -11.51 27.47 31.96
N VAL A 519 -12.75 27.37 32.45
CA VAL A 519 -13.09 27.50 33.87
C VAL A 519 -14.05 26.40 34.29
N ASN A 520 -13.70 25.67 35.36
CA ASN A 520 -14.56 24.68 35.98
C ASN A 520 -15.36 25.36 37.09
N SER A 521 -16.69 25.24 37.03
CA SER A 521 -17.63 25.87 37.95
C SER A 521 -17.37 25.50 39.42
N THR A 522 -17.06 24.24 39.71
CA THR A 522 -16.74 23.76 41.06
C THR A 522 -15.43 24.36 41.57
N SER A 523 -14.40 24.43 40.73
CA SER A 523 -13.10 25.01 41.11
C SER A 523 -13.20 26.51 41.35
N LEU A 524 -14.03 27.22 40.56
CA LEU A 524 -14.31 28.64 40.75
C LEU A 524 -15.04 28.89 42.07
N VAL A 525 -16.06 28.11 42.40
CA VAL A 525 -16.78 28.23 43.68
C VAL A 525 -15.83 28.01 44.86
N ILE A 526 -14.97 27.00 44.81
CA ILE A 526 -13.94 26.77 45.84
C ILE A 526 -12.97 27.95 45.93
N ALA A 527 -12.50 28.46 44.79
CA ALA A 527 -11.57 29.58 44.76
C ALA A 527 -12.18 30.89 45.27
N ILE A 528 -13.50 31.04 45.22
CA ILE A 528 -14.25 32.18 45.76
C ILE A 528 -14.49 31.99 47.27
N GLN A 529 -15.00 30.84 47.69
CA GLN A 529 -15.39 30.58 49.08
C GLN A 529 -14.21 30.34 50.01
N CYS A 530 -13.13 29.72 49.52
CA CYS A 530 -11.97 29.35 50.30
C CYS A 530 -10.77 30.27 50.03
N ASN A 531 -10.98 31.45 49.45
CA ASN A 531 -9.89 32.38 49.17
C ASN A 531 -9.37 33.03 50.45
N PRO A 532 -8.07 32.91 50.80
CA PRO A 532 -7.54 33.55 52.01
C PRO A 532 -7.57 35.08 51.95
N ARG A 533 -7.60 35.68 50.76
CA ARG A 533 -7.60 37.14 50.52
C ARG A 533 -8.99 37.76 50.49
N LEU A 534 -10.06 36.95 50.60
CA LEU A 534 -11.43 37.43 50.53
C LEU A 534 -12.16 37.20 51.85
N GLU A 535 -13.11 38.08 52.15
CA GLU A 535 -14.05 37.96 53.25
C GLU A 535 -15.48 37.97 52.69
N GLN A 536 -16.29 36.99 53.11
CA GLN A 536 -17.71 36.94 52.74
C GLN A 536 -18.51 37.82 53.70
N VAL A 537 -19.14 38.87 53.18
CA VAL A 537 -19.91 39.83 53.99
C VAL A 537 -21.40 39.46 54.02
N PHE A 538 -21.93 39.03 52.87
CA PHE A 538 -23.33 38.63 52.71
C PHE A 538 -23.41 37.32 51.91
N LYS A 539 -24.62 36.74 51.81
CA LYS A 539 -24.84 35.56 50.98
C LYS A 539 -24.40 35.86 49.53
N ASP A 540 -23.45 35.07 49.03
CA ASP A 540 -22.89 35.16 47.68
C ASP A 540 -22.18 36.49 47.31
N THR A 541 -21.70 37.25 48.31
CA THR A 541 -21.05 38.55 48.10
C THR A 541 -19.76 38.70 48.91
N PHE A 542 -18.70 39.18 48.27
CA PHE A 542 -17.32 39.13 48.78
C PHE A 542 -16.63 40.50 48.73
N VAL A 543 -15.69 40.74 49.66
CA VAL A 543 -14.81 41.92 49.71
C VAL A 543 -13.35 41.49 49.92
N PRO A 544 -12.36 42.32 49.55
CA PRO A 544 -10.95 42.08 49.89
C PRO A 544 -10.71 42.15 51.40
N LYS A 545 -9.90 41.24 51.93
CA LYS A 545 -9.67 41.08 53.38
C LYS A 545 -8.71 42.11 53.97
N ASP A 546 -7.87 42.76 53.16
CA ASP A 546 -6.83 43.70 53.61
C ASP A 546 -7.30 45.15 53.83
N LEU A 547 -8.61 45.37 53.95
CA LEU A 547 -9.15 46.69 54.26
C LEU A 547 -9.17 46.89 55.78
N SER A 548 -8.22 47.71 56.23
CA SER A 548 -8.05 48.23 57.59
C SER A 548 -9.38 48.51 58.30
N GLU A 549 -9.41 48.32 59.62
CA GLU A 549 -10.56 48.45 60.54
C GLU A 549 -11.47 49.69 60.36
N GLN A 550 -11.07 50.70 59.57
CA GLN A 550 -11.85 51.88 59.23
C GLN A 550 -13.06 51.59 58.32
N SER A 551 -12.99 50.63 57.38
CA SER A 551 -14.13 50.32 56.49
C SER A 551 -15.23 49.48 57.15
N ARG A 552 -14.95 48.88 58.32
CA ARG A 552 -15.92 48.05 59.07
C ARG A 552 -16.96 48.88 59.82
N GLN A 553 -16.65 50.15 60.13
CA GLN A 553 -17.59 51.06 60.79
C GLN A 553 -18.53 51.75 59.80
N GLU A 554 -18.06 52.13 58.60
CA GLU A 554 -18.91 52.77 57.59
C GLU A 554 -20.00 51.84 57.03
N ILE A 555 -19.72 50.55 56.85
CA ILE A 555 -20.74 49.58 56.35
C ILE A 555 -21.86 49.35 57.38
N ALA A 556 -21.56 49.44 58.68
CA ALA A 556 -22.55 49.31 59.74
C ALA A 556 -23.37 50.61 59.94
N GLU A 557 -22.76 51.77 59.73
CA GLU A 557 -23.42 53.09 59.88
C GLU A 557 -24.39 53.39 58.73
N ASP A 558 -24.05 53.04 57.49
CA ASP A 558 -24.91 53.24 56.30
C ASP A 558 -26.21 52.39 56.35
N GLU A 559 -26.19 51.26 57.07
CA GLU A 559 -27.35 50.38 57.26
C GLU A 559 -28.24 50.86 58.43
N THR A 560 -27.67 51.42 59.50
CA THR A 560 -28.47 52.07 60.56
C THR A 560 -29.24 53.29 60.04
N ASP A 561 -28.64 54.08 59.16
CA ASP A 561 -29.31 55.25 58.57
C ASP A 561 -30.38 54.88 57.54
N ARG A 562 -30.24 53.75 56.84
CA ARG A 562 -31.29 53.20 55.96
C ARG A 562 -32.48 52.67 56.77
N ILE A 563 -32.23 51.91 57.83
CA ILE A 563 -33.28 51.35 58.68
C ILE A 563 -34.03 52.46 59.43
N LEU A 564 -33.33 53.52 59.88
CA LEU A 564 -33.96 54.69 60.52
C LEU A 564 -34.85 55.48 59.55
N LYS A 565 -34.47 55.61 58.27
CA LYS A 565 -35.29 56.27 57.24
C LYS A 565 -36.53 55.46 56.85
N GLU A 566 -36.42 54.13 56.76
CA GLU A 566 -37.60 53.27 56.54
C GLU A 566 -38.58 53.35 57.71
N PHE A 567 -38.09 53.33 58.95
CA PHE A 567 -38.95 53.45 60.15
C PHE A 567 -39.67 54.80 60.26
N GLN A 568 -39.00 55.91 59.91
CA GLN A 568 -39.63 57.24 59.88
C GLN A 568 -40.72 57.32 58.81
N SER A 569 -40.50 56.72 57.63
CA SER A 569 -41.49 56.69 56.56
C SER A 569 -42.76 55.89 56.93
N GLU A 570 -42.62 54.80 57.70
CA GLU A 570 -43.77 54.01 58.17
C GLU A 570 -44.59 54.72 59.26
N LEU A 571 -43.94 55.52 60.12
CA LEU A 571 -44.61 56.31 61.16
C LEU A 571 -45.39 57.51 60.57
N ASP A 572 -44.84 58.14 59.53
CA ASP A 572 -45.52 59.22 58.80
C ASP A 572 -46.73 58.70 58.00
N HIS A 573 -46.64 57.50 57.43
CA HIS A 573 -47.77 56.85 56.76
C HIS A 573 -48.88 56.40 57.72
N ARG A 574 -48.58 56.05 58.97
CA ARG A 574 -49.58 55.64 59.96
C ARG A 574 -50.32 56.81 60.61
N SER A 575 -49.69 57.99 60.72
CA SER A 575 -50.28 59.17 61.35
C SER A 575 -51.25 59.95 60.44
N GLN A 576 -51.16 59.80 59.11
CA GLN A 576 -52.07 60.45 58.16
C GLN A 576 -53.32 59.62 57.78
N GLY A 577 -53.44 58.38 58.28
CA GLY A 577 -54.47 57.43 57.83
C GLY A 577 -55.73 57.26 58.69
N HIS A 578 -55.90 57.91 59.85
CA HIS A 578 -57.02 57.61 60.77
C HIS A 578 -57.78 58.82 61.36
N SER A 579 -57.72 60.00 60.72
CA SER A 579 -58.72 61.06 60.93
C SER A 579 -59.47 61.37 59.63
N GLY A 580 -60.43 60.50 59.26
CA GLY A 580 -61.32 60.76 58.12
C GLY A 580 -61.91 59.53 57.45
N ALA A 581 -62.76 58.77 58.17
CA ALA A 581 -63.94 58.04 57.68
C ALA A 581 -64.62 57.34 58.84
#